data_AF-A0A431RFY6-F1
#
_entry.id   AF-A0A431RFY6-F1
#
_cell.length_a   1.000
_cell.length_b   1.000
_cell.length_c   1.000
_cell.angle_alpha   90.00
_cell.angle_beta   90.00
_cell.angle_gamma   90.00
#
_symmetry.space_group_name_H-M   'P 1'
#
loop_
_entity.id
_entity.type
_entity.pdbx_description
1 polymer ?
#
loop_
_entity_poly.entity_id
_entity_poly.type
_entity_poly.pdbx_seq_one_letter_code
_entity_poly.pdbx_strand_id
1 'polypeptide(L)'
;MGVIVKYRMSCAFVFNAFVALGAVDAQADVKLQETYSTYQLQGLSRKAIHDDLHRVAKRDRDGIIEGEVTDQWGWNFRFAATENSCRVTSDEILLKLNILLPIWVDDARADSATRTAWKNYFQELKAHEDGHKTIALEAAEQISKLTHGATAPGSCTALERSLNRAAKQIVENSEKAQDRHEASLPSYSLE
;
A
#
# COMPACT_ATOMS: atom_id res chain seq x y z
N MET A 1 -2.19 -78.50 15.94
CA MET A 1 -1.92 -77.05 15.85
C MET A 1 -2.02 -76.61 14.39
N GLY A 2 -2.92 -75.68 14.07
CA GLY A 2 -2.92 -74.91 12.82
C GLY A 2 -1.67 -74.00 12.74
N VAL A 3 -1.28 -73.40 11.62
CA VAL A 3 -2.01 -72.51 10.69
C VAL A 3 -1.19 -72.48 9.38
N ILE A 4 -1.72 -72.93 8.23
CA ILE A 4 -2.26 -72.16 7.09
C ILE A 4 -1.39 -70.97 6.61
N VAL A 5 -0.73 -71.16 5.46
CA VAL A 5 -0.12 -70.11 4.61
C VAL A 5 -1.23 -69.40 3.81
N LYS A 6 -1.24 -68.05 3.78
CA LYS A 6 -2.22 -67.26 3.00
C LYS A 6 -1.57 -66.20 2.08
N TYR A 7 -1.83 -66.39 0.76
CA TYR A 7 -2.19 -65.47 -0.35
C TYR A 7 -1.46 -64.12 -0.56
N ARG A 8 -0.79 -63.89 -1.71
CA ARG A 8 -1.26 -63.31 -3.01
C ARG A 8 -1.84 -61.88 -2.91
N MET A 9 -1.28 -60.91 -3.65
CA MET A 9 -2.00 -59.97 -4.57
C MET A 9 -1.04 -58.99 -5.27
N SER A 10 -1.24 -58.78 -6.58
CA SER A 10 -0.59 -57.77 -7.43
C SER A 10 -0.99 -56.33 -7.11
N CYS A 11 -0.12 -55.36 -7.41
CA CYS A 11 -0.53 -54.08 -8.02
C CYS A 11 0.70 -53.36 -8.61
N ALA A 12 0.71 -53.20 -9.93
CA ALA A 12 1.64 -52.32 -10.63
C ALA A 12 1.26 -50.86 -10.31
N PHE A 13 2.13 -50.12 -9.64
CA PHE A 13 1.98 -48.68 -9.46
C PHE A 13 2.52 -47.98 -10.71
N VAL A 14 1.64 -47.69 -11.67
CA VAL A 14 1.90 -46.66 -12.68
C VAL A 14 1.79 -45.32 -11.97
N PHE A 15 2.94 -44.71 -11.70
CA PHE A 15 3.04 -43.37 -11.10
C PHE A 15 2.63 -42.35 -12.17
N ASN A 16 1.33 -42.07 -12.27
CA ASN A 16 0.82 -41.02 -13.13
C ASN A 16 1.10 -39.67 -12.45
N ALA A 17 2.22 -39.06 -12.80
CA ALA A 17 2.60 -37.73 -12.31
C ALA A 17 1.65 -36.68 -12.91
N PHE A 18 0.64 -36.27 -12.15
CA PHE A 18 -0.11 -35.05 -12.41
C PHE A 18 0.84 -33.86 -12.21
N VAL A 19 1.40 -33.33 -13.30
CA VAL A 19 2.04 -32.01 -13.28
C VAL A 19 0.92 -30.99 -13.19
N ALA A 20 0.66 -30.47 -12.00
CA ALA A 20 -0.14 -29.27 -11.83
C ALA A 20 0.64 -28.10 -12.45
N LEU A 21 0.23 -27.68 -13.65
CA LEU A 21 0.56 -26.37 -14.20
C LEU A 21 -0.08 -25.35 -13.28
N GLY A 22 0.65 -24.92 -12.25
CA GLY A 22 0.29 -23.74 -11.49
C GLY A 22 0.23 -22.57 -12.46
N ALA A 23 -0.94 -21.93 -12.59
CA ALA A 23 -1.02 -20.63 -13.21
C ALA A 23 -0.09 -19.72 -12.40
N VAL A 24 1.02 -19.30 -13.01
CA VAL A 24 1.80 -18.20 -12.48
C VAL A 24 0.90 -17.01 -12.67
N ASP A 25 0.18 -16.60 -11.62
CA ASP A 25 -0.44 -15.28 -11.59
C ASP A 25 0.70 -14.30 -11.88
N ALA A 26 0.67 -13.72 -13.08
CA ALA A 26 1.58 -12.66 -13.42
C ALA A 26 1.28 -11.54 -12.42
N GLN A 27 2.20 -11.38 -11.47
CA GLN A 27 2.07 -10.38 -10.43
C GLN A 27 1.94 -9.02 -11.09
N ALA A 28 0.89 -8.31 -10.72
CA ALA A 28 0.74 -6.88 -10.92
C ALA A 28 2.07 -6.17 -10.62
N ASP A 29 2.64 -5.45 -11.58
CA ASP A 29 3.92 -4.76 -11.42
C ASP A 29 3.68 -3.36 -10.84
N VAL A 30 3.23 -3.32 -9.58
CA VAL A 30 3.17 -2.08 -8.80
C VAL A 30 4.55 -1.81 -8.21
N LYS A 31 5.21 -0.79 -8.73
CA LYS A 31 6.46 -0.26 -8.21
C LYS A 31 6.17 0.79 -7.14
N LEU A 32 6.29 0.38 -5.88
CA LEU A 32 6.21 1.28 -4.73
C LEU A 32 7.58 1.89 -4.41
N GLN A 33 7.63 3.22 -4.26
CA GLN A 33 8.82 3.94 -3.77
C GLN A 33 8.45 4.77 -2.54
N GLU A 34 9.05 4.46 -1.40
CA GLU A 34 8.77 5.16 -0.15
C GLU A 34 9.97 6.01 0.28
N THR A 35 9.71 7.26 0.62
CA THR A 35 10.68 8.17 1.24
C THR A 35 10.17 8.58 2.60
N TYR A 36 11.04 8.49 3.61
CA TYR A 36 10.73 8.91 4.98
C TYR A 36 11.45 10.21 5.32
N SER A 37 10.72 11.15 5.89
CA SER A 37 11.22 12.44 6.37
C SER A 37 10.75 12.67 7.80
N THR A 38 11.51 13.41 8.59
CA THR A 38 11.22 13.62 10.00
C THR A 38 11.50 15.04 10.47
N TYR A 39 10.84 15.43 11.56
CA TYR A 39 11.15 16.63 12.33
C TYR A 39 11.31 16.28 13.81
N GLN A 40 12.17 17.00 14.52
CA GLN A 40 12.61 16.61 15.86
C GLN A 40 11.86 17.36 16.96
N LEU A 41 11.50 16.61 18.00
CA LEU A 41 10.94 17.08 19.26
C LEU A 41 11.93 16.80 20.41
N GLN A 42 11.96 17.67 21.42
CA GLN A 42 12.94 17.66 22.52
C GLN A 42 12.30 17.80 23.92
N GLY A 43 11.02 18.15 24.00
CA GLY A 43 10.29 18.35 25.25
C GLY A 43 10.37 17.15 26.19
N LEU A 44 10.57 17.41 27.49
CA LEU A 44 10.76 16.35 28.50
C LEU A 44 9.50 16.05 29.32
N SER A 45 8.39 16.70 28.99
CA SER A 45 7.06 16.49 29.56
C SER A 45 6.03 16.47 28.44
N ARG A 46 4.85 15.89 28.69
CA ARG A 46 3.72 15.89 27.76
C ARG A 46 3.45 17.28 27.15
N LYS A 47 3.32 18.29 28.02
CA LYS A 47 3.15 19.69 27.61
C LYS A 47 4.31 20.18 26.75
N ALA A 48 5.56 19.89 27.11
CA ALA A 48 6.71 20.37 26.34
C ALA A 48 6.80 19.71 24.95
N ILE A 49 6.41 18.44 24.82
CA ILE A 49 6.34 17.75 23.51
C ILE A 49 5.24 18.36 22.65
N HIS A 50 4.06 18.62 23.25
CA HIS A 50 2.97 19.32 22.58
C HIS A 50 3.38 20.73 22.12
N ASP A 51 4.08 21.49 22.98
CA ASP A 51 4.60 22.82 22.64
C ASP A 51 5.63 22.73 21.50
N ASP A 52 6.47 21.68 21.47
CA ASP A 52 7.41 21.43 20.37
C ASP A 52 6.71 21.11 19.05
N LEU A 53 5.67 20.26 19.06
CA LEU A 53 4.85 19.98 17.87
C LEU A 53 4.33 21.29 17.28
N HIS A 54 3.73 22.13 18.11
CA HIS A 54 3.18 23.42 17.68
C HIS A 54 4.23 24.40 17.16
N ARG A 55 5.47 24.28 17.61
CA ARG A 55 6.58 25.14 17.22
C ARG A 55 7.28 24.68 15.95
N VAL A 56 7.41 23.37 15.73
CA VAL A 56 8.29 22.78 14.71
C VAL A 56 7.52 22.18 13.53
N ALA A 57 6.32 21.64 13.77
CA ALA A 57 5.52 21.04 12.71
C ALA A 57 5.21 22.07 11.60
N LYS A 58 5.09 21.58 10.37
CA LYS A 58 4.57 22.38 9.27
C LYS A 58 3.15 22.86 9.60
N ARG A 59 2.70 23.91 8.93
CA ARG A 59 1.36 24.45 9.07
C ARG A 59 0.70 24.62 7.71
N ASP A 60 -0.59 24.37 7.67
CA ASP A 60 -1.46 24.72 6.55
C ASP A 60 -2.61 25.62 7.04
N ARG A 61 -3.72 25.65 6.29
CA ARG A 61 -4.90 26.46 6.64
C ARG A 61 -5.73 25.86 7.79
N ASP A 62 -5.60 24.55 8.02
CA ASP A 62 -6.45 23.76 8.92
C ASP A 62 -5.73 23.49 10.26
N GLY A 63 -4.39 23.58 10.30
CA GLY A 63 -3.65 23.51 11.56
C GLY A 63 -2.16 23.24 11.43
N ILE A 64 -1.62 22.55 12.44
CA ILE A 64 -0.30 21.92 12.33
C ILE A 64 -0.45 20.58 11.62
N ILE A 65 0.57 20.20 10.85
CA ILE A 65 0.65 18.92 10.18
C ILE A 65 1.55 18.03 11.05
N GLU A 66 0.92 17.20 11.87
CA GLU A 66 1.62 16.31 12.80
C GLU A 66 2.27 15.14 12.08
N GLY A 67 1.58 14.55 11.09
CA GLY A 67 2.08 13.58 10.13
C GLY A 67 1.54 13.90 8.74
N GLU A 68 2.18 13.34 7.70
CA GLU A 68 1.73 13.56 6.32
C GLU A 68 2.19 12.40 5.43
N VAL A 69 1.27 11.84 4.64
CA VAL A 69 1.58 11.01 3.48
C VAL A 69 1.16 11.74 2.21
N THR A 70 2.14 12.04 1.35
CA THR A 70 1.87 12.55 0.00
C THR A 70 2.15 11.48 -1.04
N ASP A 71 1.33 11.44 -2.09
CA ASP A 71 1.50 10.50 -3.21
C ASP A 71 1.85 11.19 -4.53
N GLN A 72 2.54 10.44 -5.40
CA GLN A 72 2.77 10.80 -6.79
C GLN A 72 2.62 9.57 -7.66
N TRP A 73 1.87 9.73 -8.75
CA TRP A 73 1.44 8.65 -9.62
C TRP A 73 2.15 8.69 -10.98
N GLY A 74 2.45 7.51 -11.51
CA GLY A 74 2.85 7.33 -12.89
C GLY A 74 2.47 5.96 -13.40
N TRP A 75 2.18 5.83 -14.68
CA TRP A 75 1.99 4.51 -15.30
C TRP A 75 2.38 4.53 -16.77
N ASN A 76 2.78 3.36 -17.27
CA ASN A 76 3.12 3.17 -18.67
C ASN A 76 2.60 1.81 -19.17
N PHE A 77 2.02 1.81 -20.35
CA PHE A 77 1.45 0.62 -20.98
C PHE A 77 2.13 0.30 -22.30
N ARG A 78 2.42 -0.97 -22.54
CA ARG A 78 2.87 -1.49 -23.83
C ARG A 78 1.78 -2.36 -24.44
N PHE A 79 1.65 -2.28 -25.76
CA PHE A 79 0.54 -2.89 -26.48
C PHE A 79 1.02 -3.72 -27.67
N ALA A 80 0.28 -4.77 -27.98
CA ALA A 80 0.36 -5.50 -29.24
C ALA A 80 -1.00 -5.48 -29.95
N ALA A 81 -0.97 -5.13 -31.23
CA ALA A 81 -2.14 -5.21 -32.10
C ALA A 81 -2.25 -6.61 -32.70
N THR A 82 -3.49 -7.06 -32.91
CA THR A 82 -3.86 -8.20 -33.77
C THR A 82 -4.77 -7.69 -34.89
N GLU A 83 -5.24 -8.56 -35.78
CA GLU A 83 -6.09 -8.15 -36.92
C GLU A 83 -7.30 -7.32 -36.51
N ASN A 84 -7.95 -7.61 -35.38
CA ASN A 84 -9.19 -6.94 -34.95
C ASN A 84 -9.21 -6.50 -33.48
N SER A 85 -8.10 -6.64 -32.75
CA SER A 85 -8.04 -6.29 -31.33
C SER A 85 -6.68 -5.73 -30.93
N CYS A 86 -6.64 -5.12 -29.76
CA CYS A 86 -5.41 -4.77 -29.09
C CYS A 86 -5.36 -5.37 -27.69
N ARG A 87 -4.16 -5.71 -27.24
CA ARG A 87 -3.87 -6.23 -25.90
C ARG A 87 -2.72 -5.50 -25.24
N VAL A 88 -2.80 -5.31 -23.93
CA VAL A 88 -1.68 -4.91 -23.07
C VAL A 88 -0.69 -6.07 -22.93
N THR A 89 0.56 -5.85 -23.31
CA THR A 89 1.66 -6.82 -23.17
C THR A 89 2.53 -6.56 -21.95
N SER A 90 2.50 -5.33 -21.42
CA SER A 90 3.18 -4.94 -20.19
C SER A 90 2.51 -3.69 -19.63
N ASP A 91 2.36 -3.68 -18.31
CA ASP A 91 1.90 -2.57 -17.50
C ASP A 91 2.91 -2.31 -16.40
N GLU A 92 3.29 -1.05 -16.19
CA GLU A 92 4.13 -0.61 -15.08
C GLU A 92 3.37 0.50 -14.34
N ILE A 93 3.06 0.27 -13.06
CA ILE A 93 2.38 1.25 -12.20
C ILE A 93 3.39 1.73 -11.16
N LEU A 94 3.64 3.04 -11.11
CA LEU A 94 4.55 3.68 -10.16
C LEU A 94 3.74 4.49 -9.14
N LEU A 95 3.86 4.12 -7.88
CA LEU A 95 3.38 4.89 -6.73
C LEU A 95 4.58 5.34 -5.91
N LYS A 96 4.77 6.66 -5.79
CA LYS A 96 5.75 7.23 -4.86
C LYS A 96 5.03 7.81 -3.67
N LEU A 97 5.48 7.45 -2.47
CA LEU A 97 4.99 7.98 -1.21
C LEU A 97 6.09 8.74 -0.50
N ASN A 98 5.81 9.95 -0.02
CA ASN A 98 6.65 10.65 0.95
C ASN A 98 5.91 10.70 2.28
N ILE A 99 6.52 10.15 3.31
CA ILE A 99 5.95 9.99 4.65
C ILE A 99 6.72 10.90 5.61
N LEU A 100 6.03 11.83 6.25
CA LEU A 100 6.55 12.72 7.27
C LEU A 100 6.02 12.29 8.64
N LEU A 101 6.93 12.06 9.59
CA LEU A 101 6.57 11.74 10.97
C LEU A 101 7.49 12.47 11.96
N PRO A 102 7.00 12.83 13.16
CA PRO A 102 7.84 13.39 14.20
C PRO A 102 8.76 12.31 14.78
N ILE A 103 9.92 12.74 15.26
CA ILE A 103 10.78 11.91 16.12
C ILE A 103 11.06 12.66 17.41
N TRP A 104 11.03 11.95 18.54
CA TRP A 104 11.39 12.51 19.84
C TRP A 104 12.80 12.06 20.21
N VAL A 105 13.75 12.99 20.21
CA VAL A 105 15.19 12.66 20.30
C VAL A 105 15.71 12.63 21.74
N ASP A 106 14.89 13.07 22.70
CA ASP A 106 15.26 13.23 24.12
C ASP A 106 14.47 12.33 25.07
N ASP A 107 13.83 11.29 24.54
CA ASP A 107 12.96 10.34 25.25
C ASP A 107 13.61 9.71 26.49
N ALA A 108 14.91 9.43 26.40
CA ALA A 108 15.72 8.84 27.46
C ALA A 108 15.82 9.74 28.71
N ARG A 109 15.64 11.06 28.55
CA ARG A 109 15.74 12.05 29.65
C ARG A 109 14.42 12.30 30.37
N ALA A 110 13.29 11.91 29.78
CA ALA A 110 11.97 12.12 30.34
C ALA A 110 11.61 11.07 31.41
N ASP A 111 10.51 11.28 32.13
CA ASP A 111 9.94 10.26 33.01
C ASP A 111 9.21 9.13 32.22
N SER A 112 8.89 8.03 32.91
CA SER A 112 8.24 6.87 32.29
C SER A 112 6.80 7.16 31.82
N ALA A 113 6.11 8.08 32.49
CA ALA A 113 4.74 8.46 32.14
C ALA A 113 4.72 9.22 30.82
N THR A 114 5.65 10.16 30.63
CA THR A 114 5.83 10.93 29.40
C THR A 114 6.21 10.03 28.24
N ARG A 115 7.13 9.06 28.46
CA ARG A 115 7.45 8.06 27.42
C ARG A 115 6.26 7.21 27.00
N THR A 116 5.44 6.78 27.95
CA THR A 116 4.21 6.02 27.65
C THR A 116 3.23 6.87 26.85
N ALA A 117 3.03 8.13 27.24
CA ALA A 117 2.14 9.04 26.53
C ALA A 117 2.60 9.29 25.08
N TRP A 118 3.90 9.57 24.89
CA TRP A 118 4.49 9.70 23.56
C TRP A 118 4.29 8.44 22.71
N LYS A 119 4.56 7.25 23.26
CA LYS A 119 4.40 5.99 22.54
C LYS A 119 2.97 5.79 22.06
N ASN A 120 1.99 6.03 22.92
CA ASN A 120 0.58 5.89 22.56
C ASN A 120 0.19 6.89 21.47
N TYR A 121 0.53 8.17 21.65
CA TYR A 121 0.30 9.22 20.64
C TYR A 121 0.92 8.85 19.29
N PHE A 122 2.21 8.48 19.27
CA PHE A 122 2.93 8.18 18.03
C PHE A 122 2.37 6.93 17.33
N GLN A 123 1.92 5.93 18.09
CA GLN A 123 1.28 4.74 17.53
C GLN A 123 -0.03 5.09 16.81
N GLU A 124 -0.87 5.95 17.40
CA GLU A 124 -2.12 6.39 16.77
C GLU A 124 -1.87 7.27 15.54
N LEU A 125 -0.98 8.27 15.65
CA LEU A 125 -0.57 9.09 14.51
C LEU A 125 -0.04 8.22 13.37
N LYS A 126 0.90 7.30 13.67
CA LYS A 126 1.45 6.41 12.66
C LYS A 126 0.39 5.51 12.04
N ALA A 127 -0.55 4.98 12.83
CA ALA A 127 -1.64 4.15 12.31
C ALA A 127 -2.55 4.95 11.36
N HIS A 128 -2.78 6.23 11.66
CA HIS A 128 -3.50 7.13 10.76
C HIS A 128 -2.74 7.32 9.44
N GLU A 129 -1.45 7.66 9.47
CA GLU A 129 -0.63 7.82 8.25
C GLU A 129 -0.50 6.51 7.44
N ASP A 130 -0.38 5.36 8.12
CA ASP A 130 -0.35 4.05 7.46
C ASP A 130 -1.69 3.73 6.76
N GLY A 131 -2.80 4.31 7.22
CA GLY A 131 -4.09 4.26 6.53
C GLY A 131 -4.05 4.97 5.18
N HIS A 132 -3.50 6.19 5.13
CA HIS A 132 -3.31 6.92 3.88
C HIS A 132 -2.44 6.16 2.89
N LYS A 133 -1.33 5.58 3.37
CA LYS A 133 -0.48 4.68 2.58
C LYS A 133 -1.26 3.50 2.01
N THR A 134 -2.10 2.87 2.83
CA THR A 134 -2.89 1.70 2.42
C THR A 134 -3.88 2.07 1.31
N ILE A 135 -4.60 3.19 1.46
CA ILE A 135 -5.54 3.70 0.45
C ILE A 135 -4.87 3.94 -0.91
N ALA A 136 -3.67 4.52 -0.91
CA ALA A 136 -2.91 4.75 -2.14
C ALA A 136 -2.43 3.42 -2.76
N LEU A 137 -1.92 2.49 -1.95
CA LEU A 137 -1.45 1.20 -2.43
C LEU A 137 -2.58 0.36 -3.04
N GLU A 138 -3.74 0.29 -2.37
CA GLU A 138 -4.91 -0.43 -2.88
C GLU A 138 -5.38 0.13 -4.23
N ALA A 139 -5.32 1.45 -4.42
CA ALA A 139 -5.65 2.08 -5.70
C ALA A 139 -4.62 1.74 -6.79
N ALA A 140 -3.32 1.69 -6.47
CA ALA A 140 -2.28 1.26 -7.42
C ALA A 140 -2.48 -0.20 -7.86
N GLU A 141 -2.81 -1.08 -6.91
CA GLU A 141 -3.14 -2.49 -7.17
C GLU A 141 -4.40 -2.64 -8.04
N GLN A 142 -5.43 -1.82 -7.81
CA GLN A 142 -6.63 -1.78 -8.65
C GLN A 142 -6.31 -1.37 -10.08
N ILE A 143 -5.43 -0.38 -10.28
CA ILE A 143 -4.99 0.03 -11.62
C ILE A 143 -4.26 -1.12 -12.30
N SER A 144 -3.28 -1.74 -11.63
CA SER A 144 -2.52 -2.83 -12.23
C SER A 144 -3.44 -4.01 -12.59
N LYS A 145 -4.34 -4.42 -11.70
CA LYS A 145 -5.32 -5.49 -11.98
C LYS A 145 -6.22 -5.16 -13.18
N LEU A 146 -6.63 -3.90 -13.31
CA LEU A 146 -7.44 -3.44 -14.44
C LEU A 146 -6.67 -3.50 -15.77
N THR A 147 -5.39 -3.13 -15.75
CA THR A 147 -4.57 -2.99 -16.96
C THR A 147 -3.90 -4.29 -17.38
N HIS A 148 -3.65 -5.19 -16.44
CA HIS A 148 -2.86 -6.39 -16.65
C HIS A 148 -3.50 -7.31 -17.70
N GLY A 149 -2.81 -7.47 -18.83
CA GLY A 149 -3.28 -8.30 -19.95
C GLY A 149 -4.59 -7.83 -20.60
N ALA A 150 -5.06 -6.62 -20.29
CA ALA A 150 -6.32 -6.09 -20.79
C ALA A 150 -6.37 -6.16 -22.32
N THR A 151 -7.50 -6.64 -22.85
CA THR A 151 -7.70 -6.85 -24.30
C THR A 151 -9.04 -6.25 -24.71
N ALA A 152 -9.08 -5.56 -25.84
CA ALA A 152 -10.31 -4.99 -26.39
C ALA A 152 -10.31 -5.00 -27.93
N PRO A 153 -11.49 -5.08 -28.58
CA PRO A 153 -11.59 -4.92 -30.03
C PRO A 153 -11.18 -3.50 -30.45
N GLY A 154 -10.68 -3.36 -31.68
CA GLY A 154 -10.26 -2.09 -32.26
C GLY A 154 -8.80 -1.72 -32.00
N SER A 155 -8.47 -0.43 -32.11
CA SER A 155 -7.08 0.04 -32.11
C SER A 155 -6.49 0.15 -30.69
N CYS A 156 -5.16 0.00 -30.60
CA CYS A 156 -4.44 0.18 -29.34
C CYS A 156 -4.61 1.59 -28.75
N THR A 157 -4.70 2.61 -29.58
CA THR A 157 -5.00 3.98 -29.13
C THR A 157 -6.39 4.10 -28.49
N ALA A 158 -7.38 3.31 -28.94
CA ALA A 158 -8.69 3.30 -28.30
C ALA A 158 -8.62 2.62 -26.92
N LEU A 159 -7.94 1.47 -26.83
CA LEU A 159 -7.72 0.75 -25.57
C LEU A 159 -6.93 1.61 -24.56
N GLU A 160 -5.81 2.19 -24.99
CA GLU A 160 -4.96 3.06 -24.17
C GLU A 160 -5.74 4.25 -23.59
N ARG A 161 -6.53 4.95 -24.42
CA ARG A 161 -7.37 6.06 -23.92
C ARG A 161 -8.39 5.58 -22.89
N SER A 162 -8.93 4.38 -23.06
CA SER A 162 -9.89 3.80 -22.11
C SER A 162 -9.23 3.46 -20.78
N LEU A 163 -8.08 2.78 -20.82
CA LEU A 163 -7.32 2.41 -19.62
C LEU A 163 -6.84 3.65 -18.86
N ASN A 164 -6.33 4.66 -19.55
CA ASN A 164 -5.93 5.92 -18.93
C ASN A 164 -7.08 6.65 -18.22
N ARG A 165 -8.29 6.66 -18.81
CA ARG A 165 -9.45 7.25 -18.15
C ARG A 165 -9.85 6.47 -16.89
N ALA A 166 -9.85 5.15 -16.98
CA ALA A 166 -10.20 4.30 -15.85
C ALA A 166 -9.16 4.39 -14.72
N ALA A 167 -7.87 4.42 -15.04
CA ALA A 167 -6.79 4.63 -14.07
C ALA A 167 -6.94 5.97 -13.34
N LYS A 168 -7.17 7.06 -14.07
CA LYS A 168 -7.46 8.38 -13.48
C LYS A 168 -8.68 8.35 -12.57
N GLN A 169 -9.75 7.67 -12.97
CA GLN A 169 -10.93 7.56 -12.13
C GLN A 169 -10.66 6.81 -10.82
N ILE A 170 -9.78 5.80 -10.83
CA ILE A 170 -9.34 5.09 -9.63
C ILE A 170 -8.55 6.04 -8.71
N VAL A 171 -7.63 6.84 -9.26
CA VAL A 171 -6.89 7.86 -8.49
C VAL A 171 -7.85 8.87 -7.86
N GLU A 172 -8.78 9.45 -8.62
CA GLU A 172 -9.79 10.39 -8.09
C GLU A 172 -10.67 9.76 -6.98
N ASN A 173 -10.91 8.45 -7.05
CA ASN A 173 -11.65 7.75 -6.00
C ASN A 173 -10.78 7.49 -4.76
N SER A 174 -9.48 7.24 -4.95
CA SER A 174 -8.48 7.18 -3.89
C SER A 174 -8.38 8.50 -3.15
N GLU A 175 -8.31 9.63 -3.86
CA GLU A 175 -8.31 10.98 -3.27
C GLU A 175 -9.55 11.20 -2.38
N LYS A 176 -10.74 10.83 -2.83
CA LYS A 176 -11.97 10.90 -1.99
C LYS A 176 -11.93 9.95 -0.80
N ALA A 177 -11.16 8.87 -0.86
CA ALA A 177 -10.96 7.97 0.27
C ALA A 177 -9.94 8.57 1.25
N GLN A 178 -8.89 9.24 0.77
CA GLN A 178 -7.97 10.02 1.60
C GLN A 178 -8.73 11.10 2.38
N ASP A 179 -9.59 11.89 1.71
CA ASP A 179 -10.42 12.92 2.37
C ASP A 179 -11.35 12.35 3.45
N ARG A 180 -11.88 11.14 3.22
CA ARG A 180 -12.72 10.44 4.21
C ARG A 180 -11.91 9.91 5.39
N HIS A 181 -10.68 9.47 5.15
CA HIS A 181 -9.76 9.00 6.17
C HIS A 181 -9.32 10.15 7.07
N GLU A 182 -8.99 11.30 6.49
CA GLU A 182 -8.73 12.56 7.20
C GLU A 182 -9.91 12.95 8.11
N ALA A 183 -11.15 12.89 7.59
CA ALA A 183 -12.34 13.19 8.40
C ALA A 183 -12.58 12.20 9.56
N SER A 184 -11.85 11.08 9.61
CA SER A 184 -11.94 10.05 10.66
C SER A 184 -10.80 10.10 11.68
N LEU A 185 -10.06 11.22 11.74
CA LEU A 185 -8.96 11.45 12.68
C LEU A 185 -9.29 10.98 14.11
N PRO A 186 -8.54 10.03 14.68
CA PRO A 186 -8.61 9.76 16.10
C PRO A 186 -8.17 11.02 16.85
N SER A 187 -8.88 11.35 17.93
CA SER A 187 -8.42 12.39 18.87
C SER A 187 -7.25 11.83 19.69
N TYR A 188 -6.06 11.74 19.10
CA TYR A 188 -4.84 11.50 19.85
C TYR A 188 -4.29 12.84 20.33
N SER A 189 -4.31 13.08 21.65
CA SER A 189 -3.77 14.31 22.24
C SER A 189 -2.66 13.99 23.23
N LEU A 190 -1.61 14.79 23.19
CA LEU A 190 -0.54 14.80 24.20
C LEU A 190 -0.85 15.73 25.38
N GLU A 191 -2.01 16.39 25.39
CA GLU A 191 -2.47 17.25 26.51
C GLU A 191 -2.87 16.46 27.77
#